data_AF-A0A962S0M9-F1
#
_entry.id   AF-A0A962S0M9-F1
#
_cell.length_a   1.000
_cell.length_b   1.000
_cell.length_c   1.000
_cell.angle_alpha   90.00
_cell.angle_beta   90.00
_cell.angle_gamma   90.00
#
_symmetry.space_group_name_H-M   'P 1'
#
loop_
_entity.id
_entity.type
_entity.pdbx_description
1 polymer ?
#
loop_
_entity_poly.entity_id
_entity_poly.type
_entity_poly.pdbx_seq_one_letter_code
_entity_poly.pdbx_strand_id
1 'polypeptide(L)' 'MNADAGICYLDGAYLPLAEARVSVLDRGFIFGDAVYEVLPVVAGRMFALEEHLERLARSLAA' A
#
# COMPACT_ATOMS: atom_id res chain seq x y z
N MET A 1 -3.62 -4.19 -27.55
CA MET A 1 -4.29 -3.44 -26.46
C MET A 1 -4.17 -4.31 -25.23
N ASN A 2 -3.30 -3.90 -24.32
CA ASN A 2 -2.58 -4.80 -23.41
C ASN A 2 -3.43 -5.31 -22.25
N ALA A 3 -3.25 -6.58 -21.92
CA ALA A 3 -4.04 -7.36 -20.97
C ALA A 3 -3.70 -7.15 -19.49
N ASP A 4 -2.99 -6.09 -19.09
CA ASP A 4 -2.52 -5.91 -17.70
C ASP A 4 -2.85 -4.52 -17.14
N ALA A 5 -4.13 -4.21 -16.99
CA ALA A 5 -4.54 -3.14 -16.09
C ALA A 5 -4.45 -3.70 -14.65
N GLY A 6 -3.33 -3.48 -13.97
CA GLY A 6 -3.17 -3.84 -12.55
C GLY A 6 -4.30 -3.23 -11.70
N ILE A 7 -4.57 -3.82 -10.53
CA ILE A 7 -5.58 -3.30 -9.59
C ILE A 7 -4.85 -2.68 -8.40
N CYS A 8 -5.33 -1.52 -7.94
CA CYS A 8 -4.87 -0.86 -6.73
C CYS A 8 -6.04 -0.76 -5.74
N TYR A 9 -5.79 -1.02 -4.47
CA TYR A 9 -6.73 -0.68 -3.39
C TYR A 9 -6.30 0.65 -2.78
N LEU A 10 -7.13 1.68 -2.93
CA LEU A 10 -6.85 3.05 -2.48
C LEU A 10 -8.10 3.61 -1.78
N ASP A 11 -7.93 4.11 -0.55
CA ASP A 11 -8.97 4.78 0.25
C ASP A 11 -10.31 4.03 0.35
N GLY A 12 -10.25 2.70 0.48
CA GLY A 12 -11.44 1.86 0.65
C GLY A 12 -12.01 1.28 -0.64
N ALA A 13 -11.42 1.56 -1.80
CA ALA A 13 -11.91 1.13 -3.10
C ALA A 13 -10.85 0.39 -3.92
N TYR A 14 -11.28 -0.65 -4.64
CA TYR A 14 -10.48 -1.27 -5.71
C TYR A 14 -10.64 -0.47 -7.00
N LEU A 15 -9.54 -0.02 -7.57
CA LEU A 15 -9.48 0.80 -8.78
C LEU A 15 -8.53 0.17 -9.81
N PRO A 16 -8.74 0.43 -11.11
CA PRO A 16 -7.68 0.24 -12.09
C PRO A 16 -6.45 1.06 -11.69
N LEU A 17 -5.26 0.46 -11.77
CA LEU A 17 -4.00 1.11 -11.36
C LEU A 17 -3.77 2.44 -12.08
N ALA A 18 -4.21 2.56 -13.33
CA ALA A 18 -4.12 3.80 -14.10
C ALA A 18 -4.99 4.95 -13.56
N GLU A 19 -5.99 4.63 -12.74
CA GLU A 19 -6.91 5.59 -12.12
C GLU A 19 -6.54 5.91 -10.66
N ALA A 20 -5.75 5.07 -10.01
CA ALA A 20 -5.27 5.30 -8.66
C ALA A 20 -4.31 6.50 -8.62
N ARG A 21 -4.66 7.54 -7.85
CA ARG A 21 -3.93 8.81 -7.79
C ARG A 21 -3.84 9.31 -6.36
N VAL A 22 -2.65 9.77 -6.00
CA VAL A 22 -2.39 10.53 -4.77
C VAL A 22 -1.95 11.94 -5.19
N SER A 23 -2.37 12.96 -4.45
CA SER A 23 -2.00 14.35 -4.74
C SER A 23 -0.49 14.54 -4.67
N VAL A 24 0.09 15.32 -5.59
CA VAL A 24 1.49 15.75 -5.50
C VAL A 24 1.77 16.64 -4.28
N LEU A 25 0.71 17.17 -3.66
CA LEU A 25 0.78 17.95 -2.42
C LEU A 25 0.65 17.10 -1.16
N ASP A 26 0.59 15.77 -1.28
CA ASP A 26 0.51 14.89 -0.13
C ASP A 26 1.73 15.03 0.79
N ARG A 27 1.49 14.98 2.11
CA ARG A 27 2.52 15.18 3.13
C ARG A 27 3.59 14.08 3.08
N GLY A 28 3.18 12.86 2.74
CA GLY A 28 4.07 11.72 2.53
C GLY A 28 5.06 11.95 1.38
N PHE A 29 4.62 12.61 0.30
CA PHE A 29 5.52 12.98 -0.79
C PHE A 29 6.40 14.19 -0.47
N ILE A 30 5.84 15.25 0.12
CA ILE A 30 6.59 16.49 0.35
C ILE A 30 7.61 16.34 1.48
N PHE A 31 7.24 15.66 2.56
CA PHE A 31 8.03 15.63 3.80
C PHE A 31 8.56 14.23 4.15
N GLY A 32 8.26 13.21 3.35
CA GLY A 32 8.58 11.83 3.71
C GLY A 32 7.77 11.31 4.90
N ASP A 33 6.64 11.97 5.21
CA ASP A 33 5.77 11.66 6.34
C ASP A 33 4.79 10.54 5.95
N ALA A 34 5.33 9.34 5.80
CA ALA A 34 4.57 8.15 5.44
C ALA A 34 5.22 6.91 6.06
N VAL A 35 4.40 5.90 6.36
CA VAL A 35 4.83 4.57 6.77
C VAL A 35 4.29 3.55 5.77
N TYR A 36 5.05 2.49 5.50
CA TYR A 36 4.66 1.45 4.55
C TYR A 36 5.09 0.07 5.02
N GLU A 37 4.43 -0.95 4.46
CA GLU A 37 4.76 -2.35 4.67
C GLU A 37 4.86 -3.07 3.34
N VAL A 38 5.69 -4.12 3.30
CA VAL A 38 5.80 -5.03 2.15
C VAL A 38 5.53 -6.44 2.62
N LEU A 39 4.46 -7.05 2.11
CA LEU A 39 4.06 -8.41 2.48
C LEU A 39 4.31 -9.41 1.34
N PRO A 40 5.25 -10.35 1.50
CA PRO A 40 5.42 -11.43 0.54
C PRO A 40 4.19 -12.35 0.53
N VAL A 41 3.71 -12.69 -0.66
CA VAL A 41 2.67 -13.71 -0.87
C VAL A 41 3.27 -14.88 -1.61
N VAL A 42 3.34 -16.04 -0.96
CA VAL A 42 3.89 -17.27 -1.53
C VAL A 42 2.77 -18.31 -1.57
N ALA A 43 2.49 -18.83 -2.76
CA ALA A 43 1.41 -19.80 -2.98
C ALA A 43 0.07 -19.37 -2.35
N GLY A 44 -0.31 -18.10 -2.53
CA GLY A 44 -1.56 -17.53 -2.02
C GLY A 44 -1.60 -17.26 -0.52
N ARG A 45 -0.48 -17.40 0.21
CA ARG A 45 -0.41 -17.14 1.65
C ARG A 45 0.55 -15.98 1.94
N MET A 46 0.10 -15.05 2.76
CA MET A 46 0.93 -13.96 3.27
C MET A 46 1.93 -14.50 4.29
N PHE A 47 3.19 -14.11 4.17
CA PHE A 47 4.23 -14.44 5.14
C PHE A 47 4.20 -13.45 6.31
N ALA A 48 4.16 -13.95 7.55
CA ALA A 48 4.27 -13.15 8.79
C ALA A 48 3.32 -11.94 8.88
N LEU A 49 2.07 -12.10 8.43
CA LEU A 49 1.09 -11.01 8.35
C LEU A 49 0.94 -10.25 9.68
N GLU A 50 0.81 -10.98 10.79
CA GLU A 50 0.61 -10.36 12.11
C GLU A 50 1.80 -9.48 12.49
N GLU A 51 3.02 -9.97 12.33
CA GLU A 51 4.24 -9.25 12.66
C GLU A 51 4.42 -7.97 11.81
N HIS A 52 4.00 -8.02 10.54
CA HIS A 52 3.95 -6.86 9.66
C HIS A 52 2.91 -5.83 10.13
N LEU A 53 1.70 -6.27 10.52
CA LEU A 53 0.65 -5.38 11.03
C LEU A 53 1.01 -4.75 12.38
N GLU A 54 1.62 -5.51 13.28
CA GLU A 54 2.13 -4.99 14.54
C GLU A 54 3.23 -3.94 14.32
N ARG A 55 4.13 -4.17 13.35
CA ARG A 55 5.16 -3.18 13.00
C ARG A 55 4.53 -1.91 12.44
N LEU A 56 3.57 -2.03 11.54
CA LEU A 56 2.83 -0.89 11.01
C LEU A 56 2.15 -0.09 12.13
N ALA A 57 1.47 -0.76 13.06
CA ALA A 57 0.82 -0.13 14.19
C ALA A 57 1.81 0.62 15.09
N ARG A 58 2.99 0.03 15.37
CA ARG A 58 4.06 0.72 16.12
C ARG A 58 4.59 1.93 15.37
N SER A 59 4.77 1.85 14.05
CA SER A 59 5.25 2.97 13.23
C SER A 59 4.24 4.12 13.15
N LEU A 60 2.94 3.83 13.12
CA LEU A 60 1.87 4.84 13.13
C LEU A 60 1.72 5.56 14.47
N ALA A 61 2.21 4.97 15.56
CA ALA A 61 2.12 5.52 16.91
C ALA A 61 3.35 6.35 17.33
N ALA A 62 4.36 6.47 16.45
CA ALA A 62 5.60 7.22 16.69
C ALA A 62 5.45 8.71 16.35
#